data_AF-A0A078B0X4-F1
#
_entry.id   AF-A0A078B0X4-F1
#
_cell.length_a   1.000
_cell.length_b   1.000
_cell.length_c   1.000
_cell.angle_alpha   90.00
_cell.angle_beta   90.00
_cell.angle_gamma   90.00
#
_symmetry.space_group_name_H-M   'P 1'
#
loop_
_entity.id
_entity.type
_entity.pdbx_description
1 polymer ?
#
loop_
_entity_poly.entity_id
_entity_poly.type
_entity_poly.pdbx_seq_one_letter_code
_entity_poly.pdbx_strand_id
1 'polypeptide(L)'
;MGAGALYIVIFVLIFNWNSRSHSFYHLLFLSECLFLMNTTKMLYHQPRPYFVDDEINSLESCTAEYGNPSGHSLFSAAFFMFIYLDVWHIDSQKRKESQTKWLLSLFGCVFMFILIGFARLYVGAHSMNQILYGWLLGIWIALYNHYCFREFIIDHIETVIHRKSRYQQRKNFNITQSIIVATALFLTVYFIQILTYIIVDVTFTADPIWEQRIYLKCSNIEAGTRQMFNDKSVLFASITVIVYTSYLALISNRRQFGATWPDMYKTSIKKVLLRFVIIGLLCGLPGLIILIKFQLDIAILIIIKTAVCMIIGFLLFGVTHYFFVKFDLLNNENKNENDDEECETSLISQETAENKIN
;
A
#
# COMPACT_ATOMS: atom_id res chain seq x y z
N MET A 1 -3.72 3.16 19.32
CA MET A 1 -4.09 3.05 17.89
C MET A 1 -2.81 3.18 17.08
N GLY A 2 -2.44 2.16 16.30
CA GLY A 2 -1.13 2.08 15.65
C GLY A 2 -0.93 3.07 14.51
N ALA A 3 0.33 3.42 14.21
CA ALA A 3 0.72 4.33 13.14
C ALA A 3 0.13 4.00 11.74
N GLY A 4 -0.40 2.79 11.52
CA GLY A 4 -1.05 2.38 10.28
C GLY A 4 -2.17 3.29 9.78
N ALA A 5 -3.01 3.83 10.68
CA ALA A 5 -4.12 4.69 10.29
C ALA A 5 -3.65 6.00 9.62
N LEU A 6 -2.53 6.56 10.08
CA LEU A 6 -1.94 7.77 9.51
C LEU A 6 -1.50 7.52 8.06
N TYR A 7 -0.81 6.41 7.79
CA TYR A 7 -0.37 6.06 6.43
C TYR A 7 -1.54 5.84 5.48
N ILE A 8 -2.64 5.24 5.95
CA ILE A 8 -3.87 5.07 5.16
C ILE A 8 -4.48 6.44 4.81
N VAL A 9 -4.59 7.35 5.78
CA VAL A 9 -5.13 8.69 5.53
C VAL A 9 -4.26 9.44 4.53
N ILE A 10 -2.93 9.42 4.70
CA ILE A 10 -2.00 10.06 3.77
C ILE A 10 -2.11 9.44 2.37
N PHE A 11 -2.20 8.11 2.28
CA PHE A 11 -2.41 7.43 1.01
C PHE A 11 -3.71 7.88 0.33
N VAL A 12 -4.83 7.98 1.06
CA VAL A 12 -6.09 8.46 0.50
C VAL A 12 -5.98 9.91 0.02
N LEU A 13 -5.24 10.76 0.73
CA LEU A 13 -4.97 12.14 0.28
C LEU A 13 -4.18 12.15 -1.04
N ILE A 14 -3.10 11.38 -1.13
CA ILE A 14 -2.29 11.23 -2.34
C ILE A 14 -3.13 10.67 -3.51
N PHE A 15 -3.95 9.66 -3.24
CA PHE A 15 -4.84 8.99 -4.19
C PHE A 15 -5.86 9.94 -4.84
N ASN A 16 -6.22 11.04 -4.17
CA ASN A 16 -7.15 12.03 -4.71
C ASN A 16 -6.50 13.03 -5.68
N TRP A 17 -5.17 13.16 -5.64
CA TRP A 17 -4.43 14.15 -6.41
C TRP A 17 -3.57 13.56 -7.52
N ASN A 18 -3.08 12.33 -7.32
CA ASN A 18 -2.23 11.63 -8.29
C ASN A 18 -3.01 10.86 -9.34
N SER A 19 -2.32 10.53 -10.44
CA SER A 19 -2.83 9.58 -11.44
C SER A 19 -3.02 8.19 -10.81
N ARG A 20 -3.78 7.33 -11.51
CA ARG A 20 -4.03 5.96 -11.05
C ARG A 20 -2.80 5.06 -11.10
N SER A 21 -1.88 5.29 -12.04
CA SER A 21 -0.60 4.59 -12.10
C SER A 21 0.26 4.84 -10.87
N HIS A 22 0.48 6.11 -10.51
CA HIS A 22 1.20 6.48 -9.30
C HIS A 22 0.49 6.01 -8.03
N SER A 23 -0.82 6.20 -7.95
CA SER A 23 -1.60 5.76 -6.78
C SER A 23 -1.49 4.24 -6.56
N PHE A 24 -1.47 3.45 -7.64
CA PHE A 24 -1.27 2.01 -7.55
C PHE A 24 0.14 1.66 -7.06
N TYR A 25 1.16 2.36 -7.58
CA TYR A 25 2.55 2.21 -7.11
C TYR A 25 2.69 2.53 -5.61
N HIS A 26 2.04 3.59 -5.12
CA HIS A 26 1.99 3.93 -3.69
C HIS A 26 1.32 2.83 -2.85
N LEU A 27 0.22 2.25 -3.33
CA LEU A 27 -0.46 1.14 -2.67
C LEU A 27 0.41 -0.12 -2.61
N LEU A 28 1.09 -0.44 -3.72
CA LEU A 28 2.00 -1.57 -3.82
C LEU A 28 3.14 -1.42 -2.80
N PHE A 29 3.79 -0.26 -2.76
CA PHE A 29 4.86 0.04 -1.80
C PHE A 29 4.42 -0.16 -0.33
N LEU A 30 3.25 0.37 0.05
CA LEU A 30 2.72 0.18 1.41
C LEU A 30 2.42 -1.29 1.71
N SER A 31 1.93 -2.02 0.71
CA SER A 31 1.63 -3.44 0.83
C SER A 31 2.88 -4.30 0.94
N GLU A 32 3.97 -3.94 0.26
CA GLU A 32 5.28 -4.57 0.40
C GLU A 32 5.87 -4.35 1.80
N CYS A 33 5.72 -3.14 2.36
CA CYS A 33 6.09 -2.87 3.75
C CYS A 33 5.32 -3.77 4.72
N LEU A 34 4.00 -3.93 4.54
CA LEU A 34 3.18 -4.83 5.35
C LEU A 34 3.57 -6.30 5.16
N PHE A 35 3.83 -6.72 3.93
CA PHE A 35 4.26 -8.08 3.60
C PHE A 35 5.55 -8.43 4.33
N LEU A 36 6.60 -7.62 4.15
CA LEU A 36 7.91 -7.88 4.73
C LEU A 36 7.86 -7.78 6.26
N MET A 37 7.19 -6.76 6.82
CA MET A 37 7.08 -6.60 8.26
C MET A 37 6.40 -7.80 8.93
N ASN A 38 5.23 -8.22 8.44
CA ASN A 38 4.47 -9.30 9.10
C ASN A 38 5.13 -10.67 8.88
N THR A 39 5.70 -10.91 7.70
CA THR A 39 6.41 -12.17 7.42
C THR A 39 7.66 -12.27 8.29
N THR A 40 8.46 -11.22 8.40
CA THR A 40 9.66 -11.23 9.24
C THR A 40 9.33 -11.28 10.74
N LYS A 41 8.26 -10.61 11.19
CA LYS A 41 7.75 -10.73 12.56
C LYS A 41 7.42 -12.15 12.95
N MET A 42 6.77 -12.89 12.05
CA MET A 42 6.60 -14.33 12.21
C MET A 42 8.01 -14.93 12.21
N LEU A 43 8.72 -15.06 11.09
CA LEU A 43 10.02 -15.75 10.99
C LEU A 43 11.01 -15.55 12.17
N TYR A 44 11.17 -14.34 12.70
CA TYR A 44 12.09 -14.08 13.81
C TYR A 44 11.52 -14.39 15.21
N HIS A 45 10.20 -14.31 15.41
CA HIS A 45 9.51 -14.58 16.68
C HIS A 45 10.10 -13.85 17.90
N GLN A 46 10.82 -12.75 17.69
CA GLN A 46 11.58 -12.15 18.78
C GLN A 46 10.63 -11.44 19.76
N PRO A 47 10.80 -11.66 21.08
CA PRO A 47 9.99 -11.01 22.08
C PRO A 47 10.27 -9.51 22.16
N ARG A 48 9.31 -8.77 22.70
CA ARG A 48 9.50 -7.34 23.04
C ARG A 48 10.19 -7.23 24.40
N PRO A 49 10.85 -6.10 24.72
CA PRO A 49 11.51 -5.92 26.02
C PRO A 49 10.59 -6.23 27.22
N TYR A 50 9.36 -5.71 27.20
CA TYR A 50 8.39 -5.95 28.28
C TYR A 50 7.83 -7.39 28.34
N PHE A 51 8.10 -8.25 27.36
CA PHE A 51 7.78 -9.69 27.44
C PHE A 51 8.82 -10.44 28.27
N VAL A 52 10.09 -10.01 28.24
CA VAL A 52 11.22 -10.74 28.82
C VAL A 52 11.76 -10.14 30.11
N ASP A 53 11.48 -8.86 30.37
CA ASP A 53 11.95 -8.14 31.53
C ASP A 53 10.76 -7.58 32.32
N ASP A 54 10.69 -7.87 33.62
CA ASP A 54 9.62 -7.41 34.52
C ASP A 54 9.71 -5.91 34.84
N GLU A 55 10.91 -5.33 34.84
CA GLU A 55 11.14 -3.92 35.16
C GLU A 55 10.67 -2.99 34.04
N ILE A 56 10.62 -3.51 32.80
CA ILE A 56 10.22 -2.72 31.64
C ILE A 56 8.70 -2.75 31.46
N ASN A 57 8.06 -1.60 31.65
CA ASN A 57 6.65 -1.39 31.33
C ASN A 57 6.49 -0.54 30.07
N SER A 58 5.54 -0.91 29.21
CA SER A 58 5.21 -0.12 28.02
C SER A 58 4.49 1.17 28.44
N LEU A 59 5.06 2.32 28.12
CA LEU A 59 4.44 3.63 28.41
C LEU A 59 3.27 3.96 27.46
N GLU A 60 3.08 3.14 26.42
CA GLU A 60 1.99 3.25 25.46
C GLU A 60 1.12 2.00 25.44
N SER A 61 0.02 2.02 24.67
CA SER A 61 -0.81 0.85 24.43
C SER A 61 0.02 -0.32 23.89
N CYS A 62 0.13 -1.38 24.69
CA CYS A 62 0.84 -2.59 24.33
C CYS A 62 0.27 -3.29 23.10
N THR A 63 1.07 -4.21 22.55
CA THR A 63 0.59 -5.19 21.57
C THR A 63 1.16 -6.58 21.83
N ALA A 64 0.31 -7.59 21.79
CA ALA A 64 0.68 -9.01 21.80
C ALA A 64 1.23 -9.48 20.44
N GLU A 65 2.13 -8.74 19.81
CA GLU A 65 2.82 -9.17 18.57
C GLU A 65 4.31 -9.28 18.83
N TYR A 66 5.00 -10.11 18.04
CA TYR A 66 6.45 -10.13 18.01
C TYR A 66 7.06 -8.75 17.72
N GLY A 67 8.26 -8.54 18.26
CA GLY A 67 8.94 -7.26 18.30
C GLY A 67 9.85 -6.97 17.10
N ASN A 68 10.39 -7.98 16.41
CA ASN A 68 11.37 -7.78 15.34
C ASN A 68 10.78 -8.00 13.94
N PRO A 69 10.90 -7.05 12.99
CA PRO A 69 11.33 -5.67 13.15
C PRO A 69 10.28 -4.81 13.86
N SER A 70 10.71 -3.64 14.34
CA SER A 70 9.77 -2.61 14.77
C SER A 70 9.01 -2.05 13.56
N GLY A 71 7.68 -2.21 13.56
CA GLY A 71 6.82 -1.69 12.51
C GLY A 71 6.86 -0.15 12.40
N HIS A 72 6.97 0.56 13.51
CA HIS A 72 7.09 2.03 13.49
C HIS A 72 8.42 2.46 12.86
N SER A 73 9.53 1.81 13.19
CA SER A 73 10.84 2.08 12.60
C SER A 73 10.85 1.75 11.10
N LEU A 74 10.32 0.59 10.70
CA LEU A 74 10.24 0.19 9.31
C LEU A 74 9.39 1.15 8.48
N PHE A 75 8.14 1.38 8.89
CA PHE A 75 7.23 2.24 8.13
C PHE A 75 7.71 3.68 8.08
N SER A 76 8.24 4.24 9.17
CA SER A 76 8.73 5.62 9.15
C SER A 76 9.93 5.76 8.21
N ALA A 77 10.94 4.90 8.32
CA ALA A 77 12.10 4.97 7.45
C ALA A 77 11.74 4.72 5.99
N ALA A 78 10.90 3.71 5.71
CA ALA A 78 10.42 3.44 4.36
C ALA A 78 9.65 4.64 3.80
N PHE A 79 8.65 5.13 4.52
CA PHE A 79 7.74 6.17 4.04
C PHE A 79 8.45 7.51 3.81
N PHE A 80 9.24 7.99 4.78
CA PHE A 80 9.95 9.26 4.65
C PHE A 80 10.96 9.23 3.50
N MET A 81 11.72 8.13 3.36
CA MET A 81 12.66 7.98 2.24
C MET A 81 11.94 7.83 0.91
N PHE A 82 10.84 7.08 0.86
CA PHE A 82 10.07 6.89 -0.36
C PHE A 82 9.48 8.22 -0.86
N ILE A 83 8.84 9.01 0.01
CA ILE A 83 8.25 10.30 -0.37
C ILE A 83 9.33 11.29 -0.78
N TYR A 84 10.44 11.32 -0.05
CA TYR A 84 11.60 12.12 -0.43
C TYR A 84 12.05 11.79 -1.87
N LEU A 85 12.30 10.52 -2.17
CA LEU A 85 12.73 10.08 -3.49
C LEU A 85 11.68 10.38 -4.58
N ASP A 86 10.40 10.13 -4.32
CA ASP A 86 9.33 10.35 -5.31
C ASP A 86 9.13 11.84 -5.64
N VAL A 87 9.18 12.74 -4.64
CA VAL A 87 9.10 14.19 -4.84
C VAL A 87 10.30 14.71 -5.61
N TRP A 88 11.52 14.37 -5.17
CA TRP A 88 12.74 14.89 -5.78
C TRP A 88 13.02 14.32 -7.17
N HIS A 89 12.51 13.12 -7.49
CA HIS A 89 12.55 12.58 -8.85
C HIS A 89 11.73 13.44 -9.81
N ILE A 90 10.50 13.76 -9.44
CA ILE A 90 9.60 14.59 -10.24
C ILE A 90 10.17 16.00 -10.43
N ASP A 91 10.76 16.57 -9.38
CA ASP A 91 11.34 17.91 -9.43
C ASP A 91 12.65 17.95 -10.22
N SER A 92 13.52 16.93 -10.11
CA SER A 92 14.77 16.86 -10.87
C SER A 92 14.55 16.83 -12.40
N GLN A 93 13.44 16.25 -12.85
CA GLN A 93 13.05 16.25 -14.26
C GLN A 93 12.50 17.60 -14.73
N LYS A 94 12.00 18.44 -13.82
CA LYS A 94 11.29 19.69 -14.16
C LYS A 94 12.06 20.97 -13.82
N ARG A 95 13.04 20.94 -12.91
CA ARG A 95 13.73 22.15 -12.41
C ARG A 95 15.18 21.88 -11.99
N LYS A 96 16.08 22.84 -12.26
CA LYS A 96 17.37 22.97 -11.53
C LYS A 96 17.08 23.49 -10.13
N GLU A 97 16.70 22.59 -9.22
CA GLU A 97 16.40 22.92 -7.83
C GLU A 97 17.66 23.32 -7.02
N SER A 98 17.45 24.04 -5.92
CA SER A 98 18.51 24.44 -4.99
C SER A 98 18.98 23.23 -4.19
N GLN A 99 20.28 22.91 -4.26
CA GLN A 99 20.90 21.84 -3.46
C GLN A 99 20.59 21.96 -1.96
N THR A 100 20.43 23.18 -1.45
CA THR A 100 20.07 23.44 -0.05
C THR A 100 18.69 22.87 0.31
N LYS A 101 17.68 23.04 -0.56
CA LYS A 101 16.34 22.50 -0.30
C LYS A 101 16.35 20.97 -0.31
N TRP A 102 17.11 20.38 -1.23
CA TRP A 102 17.29 18.92 -1.32
C TRP A 102 17.92 18.36 -0.04
N LEU A 103 19.01 18.98 0.45
CA LEU A 103 19.67 18.59 1.69
C LEU A 103 18.78 18.77 2.92
N LEU A 104 18.07 19.91 3.03
CA LEU A 104 17.17 20.17 4.15
C LEU A 104 15.99 19.19 4.19
N SER A 105 15.44 18.83 3.02
CA SER A 105 14.36 17.84 2.92
C SER A 105 14.84 16.45 3.33
N LEU A 106 16.04 16.05 2.89
CA LEU A 106 16.65 14.78 3.30
C LEU A 106 16.88 14.75 4.80
N PHE A 107 17.49 15.80 5.34
CA PHE A 107 17.73 15.93 6.77
C PHE A 107 16.43 15.83 7.57
N GLY A 108 15.38 16.54 7.15
CA GLY A 108 14.06 16.46 7.77
C GLY A 108 13.48 15.04 7.77
N CYS A 109 13.56 14.34 6.64
CA CYS A 109 13.09 12.96 6.52
C CYS A 109 13.86 12.00 7.44
N VAL A 110 15.19 12.11 7.44
CA VAL A 110 16.08 11.30 8.29
C VAL A 110 15.83 11.58 9.77
N PHE A 111 15.76 12.85 10.14
CA PHE A 111 15.47 13.28 11.50
C PHE A 111 14.13 12.72 12.00
N MET A 112 13.09 12.77 11.18
CA MET A 112 11.76 12.27 11.56
C MET A 112 11.73 10.77 11.83
N PHE A 113 12.30 9.92 10.96
CA PHE A 113 12.27 8.49 11.23
C PHE A 113 13.20 8.08 12.40
N ILE A 114 14.29 8.83 12.63
CA ILE A 114 15.15 8.65 13.79
C ILE A 114 14.37 8.94 15.07
N LEU A 115 13.69 10.09 15.14
CA LEU A 115 12.84 10.45 16.28
C LEU A 115 11.76 9.40 16.56
N ILE A 116 11.08 8.91 15.51
CA ILE A 116 10.06 7.88 15.66
C ILE A 116 10.66 6.59 16.23
N GLY A 117 11.84 6.17 15.76
CA GLY A 117 12.50 4.98 16.31
C GLY A 117 12.94 5.16 17.75
N PHE A 118 13.55 6.30 18.11
CA PHE A 118 13.91 6.59 19.51
C PHE A 118 12.68 6.67 20.42
N ALA A 119 11.55 7.17 19.93
CA ALA A 119 10.30 7.14 20.68
C ALA A 119 9.89 5.69 21.03
N ARG A 120 10.17 4.70 20.17
CA ARG A 120 9.91 3.27 20.45
C ARG A 120 10.79 2.70 21.54
N LEU A 121 12.03 3.16 21.61
CA LEU A 121 12.97 2.79 22.66
C LEU A 121 12.54 3.41 24.00
N TYR A 122 12.21 4.71 23.98
CA TYR A 122 11.79 5.47 25.17
C TYR A 122 10.54 4.88 25.82
N VAL A 123 9.54 4.48 25.03
CA VAL A 123 8.31 3.86 25.57
C VAL A 123 8.48 2.39 25.96
N GLY A 124 9.69 1.82 25.82
CA GLY A 124 9.98 0.42 26.18
C GLY A 124 9.37 -0.63 25.24
N ALA A 125 8.83 -0.22 24.08
CA ALA A 125 8.08 -1.12 23.21
C ALA A 125 8.96 -2.00 22.30
N HIS A 126 10.20 -1.59 22.05
CA HIS A 126 11.17 -2.28 21.19
C HIS A 126 12.61 -2.09 21.70
N SER A 127 13.46 -3.08 21.44
CA SER A 127 14.90 -2.97 21.65
C SER A 127 15.59 -2.21 20.51
N MET A 128 16.82 -1.74 20.74
CA MET A 128 17.60 -1.03 19.72
C MET A 128 17.80 -1.89 18.45
N ASN A 129 18.08 -3.18 18.59
CA ASN A 129 18.26 -4.08 17.45
C ASN A 129 16.99 -4.17 16.57
N GLN A 130 15.80 -4.21 17.19
CA GLN A 130 14.52 -4.23 16.48
C GLN A 130 14.24 -2.93 15.72
N ILE A 131 14.71 -1.80 16.26
CA ILE A 131 14.60 -0.47 15.65
C ILE A 131 15.57 -0.36 14.46
N LEU A 132 16.84 -0.71 14.66
CA LEU A 132 17.88 -0.66 13.63
C LEU A 132 17.53 -1.56 12.44
N TYR A 133 17.08 -2.80 12.70
CA TYR A 133 16.64 -3.70 11.63
C TYR A 133 15.40 -3.17 10.90
N GLY A 134 14.45 -2.56 11.63
CA GLY A 134 13.31 -1.87 11.03
C GLY A 134 13.75 -0.75 10.08
N TRP A 135 14.65 0.14 10.52
CA TRP A 135 15.16 1.21 9.66
C TRP A 135 15.89 0.68 8.43
N LEU A 136 16.79 -0.30 8.61
CA LEU A 136 17.54 -0.90 7.50
C LEU A 136 16.59 -1.48 6.45
N LEU A 137 15.62 -2.29 6.89
CA LEU A 137 14.64 -2.91 6.00
C LEU A 137 13.76 -1.85 5.32
N GLY A 138 13.31 -0.83 6.06
CA GLY A 138 12.49 0.25 5.50
C GLY A 138 13.23 1.08 4.43
N ILE A 139 14.47 1.48 4.71
CA ILE A 139 15.32 2.21 3.75
C ILE A 139 15.56 1.34 2.51
N TRP A 140 15.86 0.05 2.69
CA TRP A 140 16.06 -0.87 1.58
C TRP A 140 14.82 -0.97 0.68
N ILE A 141 13.61 -1.11 1.26
CA ILE A 141 12.36 -1.15 0.49
C ILE A 141 12.18 0.13 -0.32
N ALA A 142 12.41 1.31 0.28
CA ALA A 142 12.25 2.59 -0.38
C ALA A 142 13.23 2.77 -1.56
N LEU A 143 14.51 2.43 -1.35
CA LEU A 143 15.54 2.52 -2.39
C LEU A 143 15.26 1.51 -3.52
N TYR A 144 14.93 0.27 -3.18
CA TYR A 144 14.62 -0.76 -4.17
C TYR A 144 13.40 -0.37 -5.02
N ASN A 145 12.33 0.12 -4.39
CA ASN A 145 11.15 0.59 -5.09
C ASN A 145 11.49 1.72 -6.07
N HIS A 146 12.22 2.73 -5.59
CA HIS A 146 12.57 3.89 -6.39
C HIS A 146 13.47 3.55 -7.60
N TYR A 147 14.55 2.80 -7.37
CA TYR A 147 15.56 2.57 -8.41
C TYR A 147 15.28 1.36 -9.29
N CYS A 148 14.58 0.34 -8.80
CA CYS A 148 14.37 -0.91 -9.54
C CYS A 148 12.94 -1.10 -10.04
N PHE A 149 11.93 -0.65 -9.30
CA PHE A 149 10.53 -1.00 -9.56
C PHE A 149 9.67 0.13 -10.13
N ARG A 150 9.97 1.39 -9.78
CA ARG A 150 9.12 2.56 -10.07
C ARG A 150 8.68 2.64 -11.54
N GLU A 151 9.65 2.81 -12.44
CA GLU A 151 9.36 3.02 -13.87
C GLU A 151 8.68 1.77 -14.46
N PHE A 152 9.11 0.57 -14.08
CA PHE A 152 8.51 -0.69 -14.53
C PHE A 152 7.02 -0.79 -14.15
N ILE A 153 6.68 -0.50 -12.89
CA ILE A 153 5.30 -0.57 -12.41
C ILE A 153 4.45 0.54 -13.01
N ILE A 154 4.93 1.78 -13.02
CA ILE A 154 4.18 2.90 -13.59
C ILE A 154 3.91 2.65 -15.07
N ASP A 155 4.93 2.29 -15.87
CA ASP A 155 4.77 2.00 -17.31
C ASP A 155 3.82 0.84 -17.56
N HIS A 156 3.89 -0.23 -16.74
CA HIS A 156 2.97 -1.36 -16.85
C HIS A 156 1.53 -0.93 -16.59
N ILE A 157 1.28 -0.23 -15.49
CA ILE A 157 -0.07 0.24 -15.16
C ILE A 157 -0.56 1.25 -16.19
N GLU A 158 0.30 2.14 -16.68
CA GLU A 158 -0.03 3.07 -17.75
C GLU A 158 -0.40 2.34 -19.05
N THR A 159 0.31 1.28 -19.41
CA THR A 159 -0.05 0.42 -20.55
C THR A 159 -1.40 -0.27 -20.32
N VAL A 160 -1.72 -0.62 -19.06
CA VAL A 160 -2.99 -1.22 -18.66
C VAL A 160 -4.14 -0.20 -18.67
N ILE A 161 -3.94 1.10 -18.45
CA ILE A 161 -5.03 2.09 -18.29
C ILE A 161 -5.10 3.19 -19.36
N HIS A 162 -4.00 3.51 -20.05
CA HIS A 162 -3.94 4.59 -21.04
C HIS A 162 -4.09 4.09 -22.49
N ARG A 163 -4.56 4.99 -23.35
CA ARG A 163 -4.77 4.77 -24.80
C ARG A 163 -3.46 4.83 -25.58
N LYS A 164 -2.60 5.81 -25.28
CA LYS A 164 -1.27 6.04 -25.86
C LYS A 164 -0.24 6.16 -24.73
N SER A 165 0.45 5.08 -24.35
CA SER A 165 1.68 5.21 -23.54
C SER A 165 2.75 5.87 -24.44
N ARG A 166 3.64 6.72 -23.92
CA ARG A 166 4.82 7.21 -24.69
C ARG A 166 5.67 6.08 -25.28
N TYR A 167 5.43 4.84 -24.86
CA TYR A 167 6.02 3.59 -25.31
C TYR A 167 5.02 2.74 -26.12
N GLN A 168 4.20 3.37 -26.98
CA GLN A 168 3.16 2.73 -27.78
C GLN A 168 3.71 1.87 -28.94
N GLN A 169 4.60 0.92 -28.64
CA GLN A 169 4.98 -0.12 -29.59
C GLN A 169 5.47 -1.43 -28.94
N ARG A 170 5.00 -1.80 -27.75
CA ARG A 170 5.05 -3.22 -27.36
C ARG A 170 3.98 -3.98 -28.15
N LYS A 171 4.32 -4.39 -29.37
CA LYS A 171 3.49 -5.14 -30.33
C LYS A 171 2.86 -6.42 -29.76
N ASN A 172 3.29 -6.87 -28.58
CA ASN A 172 2.88 -8.11 -27.90
C ASN A 172 2.22 -7.91 -26.52
N PHE A 173 1.74 -6.72 -26.15
CA PHE A 173 1.08 -6.54 -24.85
C PHE A 173 -0.24 -7.33 -24.80
N ASN A 174 -0.30 -8.33 -23.91
CA ASN A 174 -1.47 -9.19 -23.74
C ASN A 174 -2.02 -9.07 -22.32
N ILE A 175 -3.22 -8.48 -22.20
CA ILE A 175 -3.87 -8.27 -20.91
C ILE A 175 -4.14 -9.57 -20.16
N THR A 176 -4.43 -10.66 -20.87
CA THR A 176 -4.67 -11.99 -20.28
C THR A 176 -3.39 -12.52 -19.64
N GLN A 177 -2.24 -12.37 -20.30
CA GLN A 177 -0.94 -12.75 -19.70
C GLN A 177 -0.65 -11.91 -18.46
N SER A 178 -0.91 -10.61 -18.50
CA SER A 178 -0.72 -9.73 -17.34
C SER A 178 -1.61 -10.11 -16.15
N ILE A 179 -2.84 -10.57 -16.40
CA ILE A 179 -3.73 -11.11 -15.35
C ILE A 179 -3.15 -12.39 -14.77
N ILE A 180 -2.71 -13.34 -15.62
CA ILE A 180 -2.13 -14.62 -15.17
C ILE A 180 -0.90 -14.36 -14.28
N VAL A 181 0.00 -13.47 -14.70
CA VAL A 181 1.19 -13.10 -13.92
C VAL A 181 0.79 -12.45 -12.60
N ALA A 182 -0.15 -11.49 -12.60
CA ALA A 182 -0.62 -10.84 -11.38
C ALA A 182 -1.27 -11.84 -10.40
N THR A 183 -2.07 -12.79 -10.90
CA THR A 183 -2.67 -13.86 -10.09
C THR A 183 -1.60 -14.78 -9.52
N ALA A 184 -0.59 -15.18 -10.31
CA ALA A 184 0.50 -16.03 -9.83
C ALA A 184 1.32 -15.33 -8.73
N LEU A 185 1.64 -14.04 -8.89
CA LEU A 185 2.32 -13.24 -7.88
C LEU A 185 1.49 -13.14 -6.59
N PHE A 186 0.20 -12.84 -6.72
CA PHE A 186 -0.72 -12.80 -5.58
C PHE A 186 -0.75 -14.12 -4.82
N LEU A 187 -0.96 -15.24 -5.53
CA LEU A 187 -1.02 -16.57 -4.92
C LEU A 187 0.31 -16.92 -4.25
N THR A 188 1.45 -16.56 -4.85
CA THR A 188 2.78 -16.79 -4.28
C THR A 188 2.99 -16.00 -2.99
N VAL A 189 2.70 -14.69 -3.00
CA VAL A 189 2.84 -13.81 -1.83
C VAL A 189 1.93 -14.28 -0.69
N TYR A 190 0.67 -14.57 -1.00
CA TYR A 190 -0.30 -15.05 -0.01
C TYR A 190 0.10 -16.43 0.54
N PHE A 191 0.53 -17.34 -0.33
CA PHE A 191 1.02 -18.66 0.07
C PHE A 191 2.23 -18.57 1.00
N ILE A 192 3.22 -17.70 0.71
CA ILE A 192 4.38 -17.50 1.58
C ILE A 192 3.96 -17.07 2.98
N GLN A 193 3.00 -16.14 3.11
CA GLN A 193 2.52 -15.66 4.40
C GLN A 193 1.80 -16.74 5.20
N ILE A 194 0.91 -17.51 4.55
CA ILE A 194 0.17 -18.61 5.20
C ILE A 194 1.11 -19.76 5.55
N LEU A 195 2.02 -20.14 4.65
CA LEU A 195 3.01 -21.17 4.91
C LEU A 195 3.93 -20.79 6.07
N THR A 196 4.40 -19.53 6.11
CA THR A 196 5.18 -19.02 7.23
C THR A 196 4.39 -19.17 8.53
N TYR A 197 3.13 -18.73 8.57
CA TYR A 197 2.28 -18.88 9.74
C TYR A 197 2.17 -20.34 10.19
N ILE A 198 1.87 -21.27 9.29
CA ILE A 198 1.69 -22.70 9.62
C ILE A 198 3.00 -23.31 10.16
N ILE A 199 4.13 -23.04 9.50
CA ILE A 199 5.44 -23.57 9.93
C ILE A 199 5.72 -23.08 11.35
N VAL A 200 5.51 -21.81 11.60
CA VAL A 200 5.77 -21.17 12.89
C VAL A 200 4.89 -21.74 13.99
N ASP A 201 3.59 -21.83 13.72
CA ASP A 201 2.58 -22.32 14.67
C ASP A 201 2.88 -23.76 15.13
N VAL A 202 3.44 -24.58 14.24
CA VAL A 202 3.80 -25.98 14.53
C VAL A 202 5.18 -26.12 15.16
N THR A 203 6.13 -25.23 14.85
CA THR A 203 7.55 -25.39 15.24
C THR A 203 7.95 -24.58 16.46
N PHE A 204 7.20 -23.54 16.81
CA PHE A 204 7.56 -22.63 17.89
C PHE A 204 6.38 -22.40 18.85
N THR A 205 6.62 -22.72 20.12
CA THR A 205 5.72 -22.38 21.22
C THR A 205 6.31 -21.22 22.01
N ALA A 206 5.58 -20.11 22.11
CA ALA A 206 5.98 -18.97 22.92
C ALA A 206 6.12 -19.36 24.41
N ASP A 207 7.05 -18.71 25.11
CA ASP A 207 7.21 -18.92 26.55
C ASP A 207 5.94 -18.43 27.28
N PRO A 208 5.29 -19.27 28.12
CA PRO A 208 4.10 -18.87 28.87
C PRO A 208 4.30 -17.60 29.72
N ILE A 209 5.53 -17.33 30.16
CA ILE A 209 5.88 -16.12 30.91
C ILE A 209 5.63 -14.86 30.08
N TRP A 210 5.84 -14.92 28.75
CA TRP A 210 5.58 -13.78 27.87
C TRP A 210 4.09 -13.43 27.85
N GLU A 211 3.22 -14.43 27.74
CA GLU A 211 1.76 -14.24 27.79
C GLU A 211 1.31 -13.68 29.13
N GLN A 212 1.80 -14.25 30.23
CA GLN A 212 1.49 -13.77 31.57
C GLN A 212 1.89 -12.31 31.74
N ARG A 213 3.09 -11.93 31.32
CA ARG A 213 3.57 -10.54 31.39
C ARG A 213 2.77 -9.61 30.49
N ILE A 214 2.33 -10.06 29.32
CA ILE A 214 1.42 -9.29 28.48
C ILE A 214 0.12 -9.02 29.24
N TYR A 215 -0.52 -10.04 29.82
CA TYR A 215 -1.77 -9.84 30.55
C TYR A 215 -1.61 -8.94 31.79
N LEU A 216 -0.47 -9.02 32.49
CA LEU A 216 -0.20 -8.20 33.66
C LEU A 216 0.08 -6.73 33.30
N LYS A 217 0.82 -6.49 32.21
CA LYS A 217 1.32 -5.15 31.86
C LYS A 217 0.42 -4.40 30.89
N CYS A 218 -0.42 -5.11 30.14
CA CYS A 218 -1.15 -4.55 29.01
C CYS A 218 -2.64 -4.50 29.28
N SER A 219 -3.08 -3.39 29.88
CA SER A 219 -4.50 -3.13 30.22
C SER A 219 -5.46 -3.18 29.04
N ASN A 220 -4.96 -3.05 27.81
CA ASN A 220 -5.74 -3.10 26.57
C ASN A 220 -5.92 -4.51 25.98
N ILE A 221 -5.42 -5.55 26.66
CA ILE A 221 -5.44 -6.94 26.22
C ILE A 221 -6.09 -7.78 27.33
N GLU A 222 -7.24 -8.37 27.04
CA GLU A 222 -8.00 -9.18 28.00
C GLU A 222 -7.33 -10.54 28.23
N ALA A 223 -7.36 -11.03 29.47
CA ALA A 223 -6.88 -12.36 29.83
C ALA A 223 -7.64 -13.43 29.04
N GLY A 224 -6.91 -14.39 28.44
CA GLY A 224 -7.50 -15.42 27.58
C GLY A 224 -7.73 -14.99 26.13
N THR A 225 -7.21 -13.82 25.72
CA THR A 225 -7.17 -13.44 24.30
C THR A 225 -6.42 -14.52 23.50
N ARG A 226 -7.11 -15.18 22.56
CA ARG A 226 -6.52 -16.24 21.73
C ARG A 226 -5.62 -15.69 20.62
N GLN A 227 -5.91 -14.51 20.06
CA GLN A 227 -5.17 -13.97 18.93
C GLN A 227 -3.92 -13.19 19.36
N MET A 228 -2.83 -13.91 19.61
CA MET A 228 -1.52 -13.36 20.01
C MET A 228 -0.42 -13.76 19.02
N PHE A 229 0.70 -13.06 19.05
CA PHE A 229 1.93 -13.39 18.36
C PHE A 229 1.81 -13.55 16.82
N ASN A 230 1.87 -14.78 16.31
CA ASN A 230 1.75 -15.14 14.89
C ASN A 230 0.34 -14.84 14.35
N ASP A 231 -0.71 -15.07 15.14
CA ASP A 231 -2.11 -14.82 14.75
C ASP A 231 -2.32 -13.37 14.31
N LYS A 232 -1.80 -12.42 15.08
CA LYS A 232 -1.92 -11.01 14.70
C LYS A 232 -1.17 -10.71 13.40
N SER A 233 0.02 -11.27 13.25
CA SER A 233 0.86 -11.05 12.08
C SER A 233 0.20 -11.58 10.80
N VAL A 234 -0.40 -12.78 10.83
CA VAL A 234 -1.12 -13.35 9.68
C VAL A 234 -2.42 -12.61 9.37
N LEU A 235 -3.11 -12.08 10.38
CA LEU A 235 -4.31 -11.26 10.17
C LEU A 235 -3.99 -9.91 9.50
N PHE A 236 -2.84 -9.31 9.81
CA PHE A 236 -2.36 -8.12 9.09
C PHE A 236 -1.78 -8.45 7.72
N ALA A 237 -1.23 -9.65 7.55
CA ALA A 237 -0.76 -10.16 6.27
C ALA A 237 -1.88 -10.19 5.22
N SER A 238 -3.13 -10.43 5.63
CA SER A 238 -4.31 -10.43 4.75
C SER A 238 -4.54 -9.10 4.00
N ILE A 239 -3.99 -7.98 4.49
CA ILE A 239 -4.14 -6.66 3.84
C ILE A 239 -3.43 -6.60 2.48
N THR A 240 -2.35 -7.37 2.28
CA THR A 240 -1.54 -7.33 1.05
C THR A 240 -2.35 -7.70 -0.20
N VAL A 241 -3.45 -8.43 -0.03
CA VAL A 241 -4.36 -8.84 -1.10
C VAL A 241 -5.05 -7.66 -1.79
N ILE A 242 -5.11 -6.50 -1.13
CA ILE A 242 -5.72 -5.27 -1.68
C ILE A 242 -5.11 -4.89 -3.04
N VAL A 243 -3.81 -5.11 -3.23
CA VAL A 243 -3.09 -4.78 -4.48
C VAL A 243 -3.65 -5.57 -5.65
N TYR A 244 -3.90 -6.87 -5.45
CA TYR A 244 -4.38 -7.76 -6.51
C TYR A 244 -5.77 -7.32 -7.01
N THR A 245 -6.70 -7.06 -6.09
CA THR A 245 -8.05 -6.64 -6.49
C THR A 245 -8.10 -5.21 -7.00
N SER A 246 -7.22 -4.32 -6.53
CA SER A 246 -7.02 -3.00 -7.14
C SER A 246 -6.52 -3.08 -8.58
N TYR A 247 -5.63 -4.03 -8.89
CA TYR A 247 -5.16 -4.26 -10.26
C TYR A 247 -6.28 -4.75 -11.18
N LEU A 248 -7.07 -5.73 -10.73
CA LEU A 248 -8.25 -6.20 -11.48
C LEU A 248 -9.28 -5.09 -11.68
N ALA A 249 -9.47 -4.22 -10.68
CA ALA A 249 -10.37 -3.10 -10.77
C ALA A 249 -9.94 -2.05 -11.79
N LEU A 250 -8.64 -1.78 -11.92
CA LEU A 250 -8.10 -0.92 -12.99
C LEU A 250 -8.41 -1.47 -14.38
N ILE A 251 -8.24 -2.77 -14.59
CA ILE A 251 -8.58 -3.44 -15.84
C ILE A 251 -10.07 -3.36 -16.14
N SER A 252 -10.91 -3.62 -15.12
CA SER A 252 -12.37 -3.53 -15.25
C SER A 252 -12.81 -2.11 -15.61
N ASN A 253 -12.24 -1.10 -14.95
CA ASN A 253 -12.57 0.30 -15.21
C ASN A 253 -12.18 0.75 -16.61
N ARG A 254 -11.03 0.31 -17.13
CA ARG A 254 -10.66 0.61 -18.52
C ARG A 254 -11.72 0.10 -19.51
N ARG A 255 -12.27 -1.09 -19.28
CA ARG A 255 -13.31 -1.67 -20.15
C ARG A 255 -14.61 -0.88 -20.09
N GLN A 256 -14.94 -0.28 -18.95
CA GLN A 256 -16.22 0.39 -18.73
C GLN A 256 -16.21 1.88 -19.06
N PHE A 257 -15.13 2.60 -18.73
CA PHE A 257 -15.04 4.06 -18.84
C PHE A 257 -14.01 4.54 -19.86
N GLY A 258 -13.29 3.63 -20.52
CA GLY A 258 -12.25 3.96 -21.48
C GLY A 258 -10.91 4.32 -20.81
N ALA A 259 -10.07 5.06 -21.53
CA ALA A 259 -8.73 5.39 -21.06
C ALA A 259 -8.75 6.54 -20.05
N THR A 260 -7.89 6.45 -19.03
CA THR A 260 -7.62 7.59 -18.15
C THR A 260 -6.57 8.52 -18.77
N TRP A 261 -6.34 9.71 -18.21
CA TRP A 261 -5.22 10.60 -18.57
C TRP A 261 -4.57 11.17 -17.30
N PRO A 262 -3.28 11.61 -17.35
CA PRO A 262 -2.52 11.98 -16.16
C PRO A 262 -3.15 13.08 -15.29
N ASP A 263 -3.78 14.07 -15.92
CA ASP A 263 -4.33 15.26 -15.24
C ASP A 263 -5.81 15.13 -14.86
N MET A 264 -6.45 13.99 -15.12
CA MET A 264 -7.88 13.73 -14.85
C MET A 264 -8.29 14.04 -13.39
N TYR A 265 -7.37 13.81 -12.44
CA TYR A 265 -7.64 13.97 -11.01
C TYR A 265 -7.29 15.36 -10.47
N LYS A 266 -6.62 16.21 -11.25
CA LYS A 266 -6.29 17.58 -10.85
C LYS A 266 -7.55 18.46 -10.98
N THR A 267 -8.19 18.71 -9.85
CA THR A 267 -9.47 19.44 -9.78
C THR A 267 -9.49 20.42 -8.61
N SER A 268 -10.53 21.25 -8.54
CA SER A 268 -10.74 22.15 -7.40
C SER A 268 -10.84 21.40 -6.07
N ILE A 269 -10.49 22.09 -4.98
CA ILE A 269 -10.50 21.52 -3.62
C ILE A 269 -11.88 20.98 -3.21
N LYS A 270 -12.97 21.60 -3.71
CA LYS A 270 -14.35 21.12 -3.45
C LYS A 270 -14.58 19.73 -4.05
N LYS A 271 -14.15 19.49 -5.30
CA LYS A 271 -14.24 18.18 -5.95
C LYS A 271 -13.40 17.15 -5.18
N VAL A 272 -12.20 17.52 -4.72
CA VAL A 272 -11.32 16.66 -3.92
C VAL A 272 -11.95 16.26 -2.58
N LEU A 273 -12.55 17.20 -1.84
CA LEU A 273 -13.23 16.91 -0.59
C LEU A 273 -14.41 15.94 -0.80
N LEU A 274 -15.18 16.11 -1.87
CA LEU A 274 -16.30 15.22 -2.18
C LEU A 274 -15.83 13.80 -2.55
N ARG A 275 -14.73 13.69 -3.31
CA ARG A 275 -14.11 12.38 -3.58
C ARG A 275 -13.61 11.71 -2.30
N PHE A 276 -13.05 12.46 -1.35
CA PHE A 276 -12.63 11.95 -0.05
C PHE A 276 -13.82 11.35 0.73
N VAL A 277 -14.96 12.04 0.77
CA VAL A 277 -16.19 11.54 1.39
C VAL A 277 -16.67 10.25 0.72
N ILE A 278 -16.69 10.20 -0.62
CA ILE A 278 -17.09 9.01 -1.37
C ILE A 278 -16.17 7.82 -1.05
N ILE A 279 -14.84 8.02 -1.04
CA ILE A 279 -13.88 6.98 -0.66
C ILE A 279 -14.12 6.52 0.77
N GLY A 280 -14.33 7.44 1.70
CA GLY A 280 -14.62 7.14 3.10
C GLY A 280 -15.89 6.31 3.28
N LEU A 281 -16.96 6.63 2.55
CA LEU A 281 -18.22 5.87 2.61
C LEU A 281 -18.06 4.46 2.01
N LEU A 282 -17.45 4.35 0.82
CA LEU A 282 -17.31 3.08 0.12
C LEU A 282 -16.30 2.14 0.77
N CYS A 283 -15.12 2.65 1.15
CA CYS A 283 -14.03 1.84 1.66
C CYS A 283 -13.99 1.80 3.20
N GLY A 284 -14.43 2.88 3.86
CA GLY A 284 -14.40 2.97 5.32
C GLY A 284 -15.42 2.03 5.99
N LEU A 285 -16.65 1.92 5.47
CA LEU A 285 -17.66 1.03 6.05
C LEU A 285 -17.23 -0.45 6.06
N PRO A 286 -16.78 -1.06 4.94
CA PRO A 286 -16.17 -2.39 4.99
C PRO A 286 -14.89 -2.43 5.84
N GLY A 287 -14.09 -1.36 5.81
CA GLY A 287 -12.87 -1.23 6.61
C GLY A 287 -13.10 -1.31 8.12
N LEU A 288 -14.27 -0.90 8.62
CA LEU A 288 -14.62 -1.05 10.04
C LEU A 288 -14.60 -2.52 10.48
N ILE A 289 -14.95 -3.46 9.59
CA ILE A 289 -14.94 -4.91 9.89
C ILE A 289 -13.54 -5.38 10.26
N ILE A 290 -12.49 -4.79 9.67
CA ILE A 290 -11.09 -5.13 9.99
C ILE A 290 -10.73 -4.74 11.43
N LEU A 291 -11.37 -3.69 11.97
CA LEU A 291 -11.13 -3.16 13.31
C LEU A 291 -11.90 -3.90 14.39
N ILE A 292 -12.95 -4.64 14.03
CA ILE A 292 -13.74 -5.43 14.98
C ILE A 292 -12.92 -6.62 15.48
N LYS A 293 -12.84 -6.77 16.80
CA LYS A 293 -12.22 -7.92 17.47
C LYS A 293 -13.26 -9.05 17.57
N PHE A 294 -13.32 -9.92 16.58
CA PHE A 294 -14.17 -11.11 16.66
C PHE A 294 -13.49 -12.22 17.46
N GLN A 295 -14.23 -12.86 18.37
CA GLN A 295 -13.80 -14.08 19.07
C GLN A 295 -14.12 -15.32 18.23
N LEU A 296 -13.51 -15.42 17.05
CA LEU A 296 -13.67 -16.53 16.13
C LEU A 296 -12.37 -17.31 15.97
N ASP A 297 -12.48 -18.50 15.38
CA ASP A 297 -11.33 -19.28 14.95
C ASP A 297 -10.44 -18.49 13.99
N ILE A 298 -9.13 -18.68 14.10
CA ILE A 298 -8.14 -17.92 13.33
C ILE A 298 -8.28 -18.14 11.82
N ALA A 299 -8.64 -19.35 11.37
CA ALA A 299 -8.84 -19.63 9.95
C ALA A 299 -10.05 -18.86 9.40
N ILE A 300 -11.14 -18.80 10.18
CA ILE A 300 -12.33 -18.03 9.82
C ILE A 300 -11.99 -16.53 9.75
N LEU A 301 -11.21 -16.03 10.71
CA LEU A 301 -10.77 -14.63 10.73
C LEU A 301 -9.90 -14.28 9.52
N ILE A 302 -8.97 -15.16 9.12
CA ILE A 302 -8.15 -14.98 7.92
C ILE A 302 -9.04 -14.85 6.68
N ILE A 303 -10.03 -15.74 6.52
CA ILE A 303 -10.97 -15.71 5.39
C ILE A 303 -11.75 -14.38 5.37
N ILE A 304 -12.35 -13.99 6.50
CA ILE A 304 -13.15 -12.76 6.61
C ILE A 304 -12.29 -11.54 6.28
N LYS A 305 -11.11 -11.39 6.91
CA LYS A 305 -10.26 -10.22 6.69
C LYS A 305 -9.72 -10.16 5.27
N THR A 306 -9.36 -11.30 4.69
CA THR A 306 -8.93 -11.37 3.29
C THR A 306 -10.05 -10.95 2.34
N ALA A 307 -11.26 -11.46 2.54
CA ALA A 307 -12.43 -11.10 1.72
C ALA A 307 -12.74 -9.60 1.82
N VAL A 308 -12.68 -9.02 3.02
CA VAL A 308 -12.88 -7.57 3.22
C VAL A 308 -11.79 -6.77 2.49
N CYS A 309 -10.53 -7.16 2.58
CA CYS A 309 -9.43 -6.47 1.89
C CYS A 309 -9.56 -6.58 0.36
N MET A 310 -9.99 -7.74 -0.16
CA MET A 310 -10.32 -7.93 -1.57
C MET A 310 -11.41 -6.95 -2.03
N ILE A 311 -12.49 -6.83 -1.27
CA ILE A 311 -13.60 -5.90 -1.55
C ILE A 311 -13.08 -4.47 -1.56
N ILE A 312 -12.33 -4.05 -0.53
CA ILE A 312 -11.82 -2.67 -0.42
C ILE A 312 -10.94 -2.33 -1.64
N GLY A 313 -10.03 -3.21 -2.05
CA GLY A 313 -9.16 -2.95 -3.20
C GLY A 313 -9.93 -2.73 -4.50
N PHE A 314 -11.03 -3.49 -4.70
CA PHE A 314 -11.90 -3.33 -5.86
C PHE A 314 -12.77 -2.06 -5.77
N LEU A 315 -13.32 -1.77 -4.60
CA LEU A 315 -14.10 -0.54 -4.37
C LEU A 315 -13.23 0.70 -4.62
N LEU A 316 -12.01 0.70 -4.08
CA LEU A 316 -11.10 1.84 -4.13
C LEU A 316 -10.69 2.20 -5.55
N PHE A 317 -10.26 1.23 -6.37
CA PHE A 317 -9.76 1.50 -7.73
C PHE A 317 -10.82 1.32 -8.82
N GLY A 318 -11.93 0.65 -8.52
CA GLY A 318 -13.05 0.35 -9.40
C GLY A 318 -14.22 1.30 -9.19
N VAL A 319 -15.00 1.00 -8.15
CA VAL A 319 -16.32 1.63 -7.89
C VAL A 319 -16.22 3.13 -7.58
N THR A 320 -15.17 3.60 -6.91
CA THR A 320 -15.01 5.05 -6.66
C THR A 320 -14.95 5.85 -7.97
N HIS A 321 -14.31 5.31 -9.01
CA HIS A 321 -14.19 5.98 -10.30
C HIS A 321 -15.56 6.15 -10.97
N TYR A 322 -16.43 5.14 -10.90
CA TYR A 322 -17.81 5.25 -11.37
C TYR A 322 -18.54 6.43 -10.74
N PHE A 323 -18.45 6.58 -9.41
CA PHE A 323 -19.07 7.71 -8.71
C PHE A 323 -18.39 9.05 -9.05
N PHE A 324 -17.08 9.05 -9.28
CA PHE A 324 -16.38 10.27 -9.69
C PHE A 324 -16.82 10.75 -11.07
N VAL A 325 -17.07 9.85 -12.01
CA VAL A 325 -17.66 10.18 -13.32
C VAL A 325 -19.12 10.64 -13.13
N LYS A 326 -19.92 9.89 -12.37
CA LYS A 326 -21.36 10.17 -12.17
C LYS A 326 -21.64 11.53 -11.54
N PHE A 327 -20.79 11.99 -10.64
CA PHE A 327 -20.94 13.27 -9.94
C PHE A 327 -20.09 14.40 -10.55
N ASP A 328 -19.58 14.23 -11.77
CA ASP A 328 -18.68 15.19 -12.45
C ASP A 328 -17.51 15.65 -11.56
N LEU A 329 -16.88 14.72 -10.87
CA LEU A 329 -15.79 15.02 -9.97
C LEU A 329 -14.44 15.00 -10.65
N LEU A 330 -14.35 14.70 -11.95
CA LEU A 330 -13.11 14.64 -12.72
C LEU A 330 -12.89 15.93 -13.53
N ASN A 331 -11.66 16.15 -14.00
CA ASN A 331 -11.39 17.21 -14.97
C ASN A 331 -11.68 16.69 -16.38
N ASN A 332 -12.58 17.34 -17.13
CA ASN A 332 -12.97 16.96 -18.49
C ASN A 332 -12.29 17.80 -19.59
N GLU A 333 -11.44 18.77 -19.24
CA GLU A 333 -10.85 19.74 -20.19
C GLU A 333 -10.06 19.08 -21.35
N ASN A 334 -9.45 17.91 -21.14
CA ASN A 334 -8.63 17.23 -22.16
C ASN A 334 -9.35 16.10 -22.89
N LYS A 335 -10.67 15.92 -22.69
CA LYS A 335 -11.42 14.87 -23.38
C LYS A 335 -11.58 15.20 -24.88
N ASN A 336 -11.81 16.47 -25.21
CA ASN A 336 -12.16 16.92 -26.56
C ASN A 336 -10.97 16.89 -27.54
N GLU A 337 -9.76 17.27 -27.13
CA GLU A 337 -8.58 17.21 -28.02
C GLU A 337 -8.23 15.77 -28.47
N ASN A 338 -8.58 14.76 -27.66
CA ASN A 338 -8.30 13.37 -27.98
C ASN A 338 -9.41 12.68 -28.79
N ASP A 339 -10.65 13.19 -28.72
CA ASP A 339 -11.78 12.71 -29.53
C ASP A 339 -11.72 13.33 -30.95
N ASP A 340 -11.22 14.57 -31.09
CA ASP A 340 -11.06 15.26 -32.39
C ASP A 340 -9.94 14.63 -33.26
N GLU A 341 -8.82 14.18 -32.65
CA GLU A 341 -7.78 13.40 -33.35
C GLU A 341 -8.31 12.05 -33.90
N GLU A 342 -9.32 11.46 -33.27
CA GLU A 342 -9.93 10.18 -33.66
C GLU A 342 -10.82 10.33 -34.91
N CYS A 343 -11.46 11.49 -35.08
CA CYS A 343 -12.18 11.84 -36.29
C CYS A 343 -11.20 12.06 -37.46
N GLU A 344 -10.10 12.79 -37.24
CA GLU A 344 -9.11 13.04 -38.29
C GLU A 344 -8.34 11.78 -38.71
N THR A 345 -7.90 10.93 -37.77
CA THR A 345 -7.15 9.70 -38.14
C THR A 345 -8.04 8.63 -38.79
N SER A 346 -9.32 8.55 -38.44
CA SER A 346 -10.26 7.65 -39.13
C SER A 346 -10.51 8.12 -40.57
N LEU A 347 -10.69 9.42 -40.80
CA LEU A 347 -10.80 10.02 -42.13
C LEU A 347 -9.53 9.79 -42.97
N ILE A 348 -8.35 10.05 -42.42
CA ILE A 348 -7.07 9.85 -43.13
C ILE A 348 -6.84 8.36 -43.47
N SER A 349 -7.26 7.45 -42.58
CA SER A 349 -7.15 5.99 -42.83
C SER A 349 -8.12 5.48 -43.89
N GLN A 350 -9.30 6.10 -44.04
CA GLN A 350 -10.24 5.81 -45.11
C GLN A 350 -9.75 6.38 -46.45
N GLU A 351 -9.23 7.62 -46.47
CA GLU A 351 -8.67 8.24 -47.68
C GLU A 351 -7.44 7.48 -48.22
N THR A 352 -6.59 6.95 -47.34
CA THR A 352 -5.44 6.11 -47.75
C THR A 352 -5.82 4.69 -48.14
N ALA A 353 -6.99 4.19 -47.72
CA ALA A 353 -7.52 2.91 -48.18
C ALA A 353 -8.18 3.04 -49.57
N GLU A 354 -8.90 4.12 -49.83
CA GLU A 354 -9.51 4.38 -51.15
C GLU A 354 -8.45 4.69 -52.23
N ASN A 355 -7.39 5.44 -51.90
CA ASN A 355 -6.29 5.73 -52.83
C ASN A 355 -5.34 4.54 -53.12
N LYS A 356 -5.54 3.38 -52.49
CA LYS A 356 -4.83 2.13 -52.82
C LYS A 356 -5.65 1.17 -53.68
N ILE A 357 -6.91 1.50 -53.95
CA ILE A 357 -7.86 0.67 -54.71
C ILE A 357 -8.10 1.26 -56.12
N ASN A 358 -7.71 2.51 -56.37
CA ASN A 358 -7.57 3.11 -57.70
C ASN A 358 -6.11 3.11 -58.15
#